data_AF-A0A379XJX8-F1
#
_entry.id   AF-A0A379XJX8-F1
#
_cell.length_a   1.000
_cell.length_b   1.000
_cell.length_c   1.000
_cell.angle_alpha   90.00
_cell.angle_beta   90.00
_cell.angle_gamma   90.00
#
_symmetry.space_group_name_H-M   'P 1'
#
loop_
_entity.id
_entity.type
_entity.pdbx_description
1 polymer ?
#
loop_
_entity_poly.entity_id
_entity_poly.type
_entity_poly.pdbx_seq_one_letter_code
_entity_poly.pdbx_strand_id
1 'polypeptide(L)' 'MQWSLDAQGIMLRSWWDVYSHIKDGSLINVLPDYKQSANIWAVYPERISESEKMNKCIEFLSEYFSKLSEQG' A
#
# COMPACT_ATOMS: atom_id res chain seq x y z
N MET A 1 10.35 -5.77 10.16
CA MET A 1 9.11 -6.54 10.35
C MET A 1 9.25 -7.63 11.41
N GLN A 2 10.31 -8.43 11.33
CA GLN A 2 10.59 -9.54 12.27
C GLN A 2 10.42 -9.17 13.76
N TRP A 3 10.88 -7.97 14.15
CA TRP A 3 10.82 -7.51 15.54
C TRP A 3 9.41 -7.52 16.15
N SER A 4 8.37 -7.10 15.41
CA SER A 4 6.98 -7.13 15.89
C SER A 4 6.37 -8.52 15.84
N LEU A 5 6.79 -9.37 14.89
CA LEU A 5 6.36 -10.77 14.82
C LEU A 5 6.94 -11.59 15.99
N ASP A 6 8.13 -11.24 16.45
CA ASP A 6 8.77 -11.84 17.64
C ASP A 6 8.25 -11.25 18.96
N ALA A 7 7.13 -10.52 18.92
CA ALA A 7 6.46 -9.89 20.06
C ALA A 7 7.34 -8.92 20.87
N GLN A 8 8.30 -8.25 20.21
CA GLN A 8 9.24 -7.36 20.89
C GLN A 8 8.88 -5.86 20.76
N GLY A 9 7.75 -5.53 20.13
CA GLY A 9 7.30 -4.13 20.03
C GLY A 9 6.26 -3.86 18.95
N ILE A 10 5.74 -2.63 18.96
CA ILE A 10 4.79 -2.12 17.97
C ILE A 10 5.52 -1.44 16.81
N MET A 11 4.94 -1.49 15.61
CA MET A 11 5.47 -0.80 14.42
C MET A 11 4.33 -0.14 13.64
N LEU A 12 4.64 0.99 12.99
CA LEU A 12 3.76 1.60 11.99
C LEU A 12 4.14 1.06 10.61
N ARG A 13 3.16 0.48 9.89
CA ARG A 13 3.33 -0.07 8.55
C ARG A 13 2.12 0.20 7.68
N SER A 14 2.31 0.13 6.37
CA SER A 14 1.21 0.17 5.42
C SER A 14 0.34 -1.09 5.56
N TRP A 15 -0.95 -0.96 5.23
CA TRP A 15 -1.91 -2.06 5.30
C TRP A 15 -1.49 -3.24 4.42
N TRP A 16 -1.12 -2.97 3.17
CA TRP A 16 -0.75 -4.03 2.22
C TRP A 16 0.46 -4.86 2.65
N ASP A 17 1.38 -4.29 3.43
CA ASP A 17 2.55 -5.01 3.93
C ASP A 17 2.21 -5.98 5.07
N VAL A 18 1.18 -5.66 5.86
CA VAL A 18 0.79 -6.44 7.06
C VAL A 18 -0.47 -7.26 6.85
N TYR A 19 -1.10 -7.18 5.67
CA TYR A 19 -2.45 -7.70 5.44
C TYR A 19 -2.59 -9.19 5.80
N SER A 20 -1.65 -10.02 5.33
CA SER A 20 -1.65 -11.45 5.62
C SER A 20 -1.58 -11.74 7.13
N HIS A 21 -0.73 -11.00 7.83
CA HIS A 21 -0.49 -11.16 9.26
C HIS A 21 -1.64 -10.66 10.14
N ILE A 22 -2.34 -9.61 9.71
CA ILE A 22 -3.59 -9.19 10.34
C ILE A 22 -4.68 -10.27 10.11
N LYS A 23 -4.75 -10.81 8.89
CA LYS A 23 -5.74 -11.82 8.51
C LYS A 23 -5.54 -13.16 9.23
N ASP A 24 -4.30 -13.61 9.38
CA ASP A 24 -3.96 -14.88 10.06
C ASP A 24 -3.82 -14.72 11.59
N GLY A 25 -3.86 -13.49 12.09
CA GLY A 25 -3.80 -13.16 13.51
C GLY A 25 -2.38 -13.11 14.10
N SER A 26 -1.33 -13.26 13.29
CA SER A 26 0.05 -13.12 13.77
C SER A 26 0.42 -11.67 14.11
N LEU A 27 -0.36 -10.69 13.66
CA LEU A 27 -0.29 -9.29 14.08
C LEU A 27 -1.71 -8.78 14.40
N ILE A 28 -1.78 -7.78 15.28
CA ILE A 28 -3.03 -7.09 15.64
C ILE A 28 -2.90 -5.58 15.46
N ASN A 29 -3.99 -4.92 15.05
CA ASN A 29 -4.04 -3.46 15.00
C ASN A 29 -4.40 -2.90 16.38
N VAL A 30 -3.44 -2.24 17.03
CA VAL A 30 -3.56 -1.77 18.42
C VAL A 30 -4.04 -0.33 18.56
N LEU A 31 -4.09 0.45 17.48
CA LEU A 31 -4.47 1.87 17.47
C LEU A 31 -5.32 2.19 16.22
N PRO A 32 -6.55 1.62 16.10
CA PRO A 32 -7.34 1.69 14.87
C PRO A 32 -7.75 3.12 14.47
N ASP A 33 -7.84 4.04 15.44
CA ASP A 33 -8.22 5.44 15.19
C ASP A 33 -7.08 6.28 14.60
N TYR A 34 -5.85 5.76 14.61
CA TYR A 34 -4.65 6.47 14.17
C TYR A 34 -4.15 5.90 12.85
N LYS A 35 -4.11 6.74 11.81
CA LYS A 35 -3.66 6.35 10.47
C LYS A 35 -2.84 7.44 9.79
N GLN A 36 -1.96 7.03 8.87
CA GLN A 36 -1.22 7.92 7.99
C GLN A 36 -1.49 7.56 6.53
N SER A 37 -1.53 8.57 5.66
CA SER A 37 -1.67 8.35 4.23
C SER A 37 -0.44 7.66 3.67
N ALA A 38 -0.64 6.56 2.96
CA ALA A 38 0.41 5.83 2.27
C ALA A 38 0.13 5.89 0.76
N ASN A 39 0.38 7.05 0.17
CA ASN A 39 0.05 7.32 -1.24
C ASN A 39 0.99 6.56 -2.18
N ILE A 40 0.44 6.06 -3.29
CA ILE A 40 1.19 5.44 -4.39
C ILE A 40 1.35 6.47 -5.50
N TRP A 41 2.57 6.60 -6.05
CA TRP A 41 2.87 7.55 -7.11
C TRP A 41 3.50 6.84 -8.31
N ALA A 42 3.04 7.17 -9.51
CA ALA A 42 3.73 6.83 -10.73
C ALA A 42 4.84 7.87 -10.99
N VAL A 43 6.10 7.43 -11.01
CA VAL A 43 7.26 8.29 -11.25
C VAL A 43 7.92 7.87 -12.56
N TYR A 44 8.03 8.80 -13.50
CA TYR A 44 8.60 8.55 -14.83
C TYR A 44 9.29 9.81 -15.38
N PRO A 45 10.28 9.67 -16.28
CA PRO A 45 10.94 10.81 -16.91
C PRO A 45 9.97 11.59 -17.81
N GLU A 46 10.09 12.92 -17.79
CA GLU A 46 9.21 13.84 -18.55
C GLU A 46 9.15 13.53 -20.05
N ARG A 47 10.29 13.18 -20.68
CA ARG A 47 10.38 12.88 -22.11
C ARG A 47 9.68 11.58 -22.55
N ILE A 48 9.29 10.71 -21.61
CA ILE A 48 8.57 9.45 -21.90
C ILE A 48 7.04 9.67 -21.83
N SER A 49 6.59 10.87 -21.42
CA SER A 49 5.16 11.26 -21.33
C SER A 49 4.36 11.19 -22.63
N GLU A 50 5.03 11.16 -23.78
CA GLU A 50 4.39 11.10 -25.10
C GLU A 50 4.01 9.67 -25.53
N SER A 51 4.40 8.63 -24.77
CA SER A 51 4.06 7.26 -25.12
C SER A 51 2.62 6.91 -24.73
N GLU A 52 1.74 6.71 -25.72
CA GLU A 52 0.37 6.20 -25.50
C GLU A 52 0.34 4.92 -24.65
N LYS A 53 1.32 4.03 -24.82
CA LYS A 53 1.42 2.78 -24.06
C LYS A 53 1.69 3.04 -22.57
N MET A 54 2.54 4.01 -22.26
CA MET A 54 2.82 4.39 -20.87
C MET A 54 1.58 5.00 -20.23
N ASN A 55 0.91 5.93 -20.93
CA ASN A 55 -0.31 6.56 -20.43
C ASN A 55 -1.42 5.53 -20.17
N LYS A 56 -1.62 4.58 -21.09
CA LYS A 56 -2.55 3.46 -20.91
C LYS A 56 -2.19 2.56 -19.72
N CYS A 57 -0.90 2.32 -19.49
CA CYS A 57 -0.44 1.55 -18.33
C CYS A 57 -0.72 2.29 -17.01
N ILE A 58 -0.42 3.60 -16.94
CA ILE A 58 -0.67 4.43 -15.76
C ILE A 58 -2.17 4.53 -15.48
N GLU A 59 -2.99 4.73 -16.51
CA GLU A 59 -4.46 4.74 -16.41
C GLU A 59 -4.97 3.42 -15.82
N PHE A 60 -4.55 2.29 -16.39
CA PHE A 60 -4.90 0.96 -15.89
C PHE A 60 -4.52 0.76 -14.42
N LEU A 61 -3.29 1.11 -14.03
CA LEU A 61 -2.82 0.96 -12.66
C LEU A 61 -3.57 1.90 -11.71
N SER A 62 -3.86 3.13 -12.13
CA SER A 62 -4.60 4.11 -11.34
C SER A 62 -6.02 3.63 -11.07
N GLU A 63 -6.72 3.11 -12.08
CA GLU A 63 -8.04 2.50 -11.93
C GLU A 63 -8.00 1.25 -11.04
N TYR A 64 -7.01 0.39 -11.23
CA TYR A 64 -6.82 -0.82 -10.44
C TYR A 64 -6.63 -0.50 -8.95
N PHE A 65 -5.75 0.44 -8.62
CA PHE A 65 -5.49 0.84 -7.23
C PHE A 65 -6.64 1.65 -6.62
N SER A 66 -7.41 2.41 -7.42
CA SER A 66 -8.61 3.11 -6.92
C SER A 66 -9.70 2.15 -6.47
N LYS A 67 -9.87 1.00 -7.15
CA LYS A 67 -10.81 -0.05 -6.73
C LYS A 67 -10.37 -0.77 -5.46
N LEU A 68 -9.06 -0.83 -5.20
CA LEU A 68 -8.50 -1.47 -4.01
C LEU A 68 -8.64 -0.59 -2.75
N SER A 69 -8.60 0.74 -2.88
CA SER A 69 -8.77 1.64 -1.73
C SER A 69 -10.21 1.66 -1.20
N GLU A 70 -11.20 1.31 -2.02
CA GLU A 70 -12.61 1.20 -1.61
C GLU A 70 -12.92 -0.08 -0.81
N GLN A 71 -12.01 -1.05 -0.78
CA GLN A 71 -12.21 -2.37 -0.17
C GLN A 71 -11.47 -2.58 1.15
N GLY A 72 -10.72 -1.58 1.63
CA GLY A 72 -9.88 -1.65 2.84
C GLY A 72 -10.40 -0.83 4.01
#